data_AF-J3A8Y8-F1
#
_entry.id   AF-J3A8Y8-F1
#
_cell.length_a   1.000
_cell.length_b   1.000
_cell.length_c   1.000
_cell.angle_alpha   90.00
_cell.angle_beta   90.00
_cell.angle_gamma   90.00
#
_symmetry.space_group_name_H-M   'P 1'
#
loop_
_entity.id
_entity.type
_entity.pdbx_description
1 polymer ?
#
loop_
_entity_poly.entity_id
_entity_poly.type
_entity_poly.pdbx_seq_one_letter_code
_entity_poly.pdbx_strand_id
1 'polypeptide(L)'
;MMGWLRTRLPVPMAAPETAALRAARRRLIAALMLLAMLTLFWNPAASLLGGGAFALFLVLVVFTAFQGAFWISAKNAADDAWLLSGEWRDE
;
A
#
# COMPACT_ATOMS: atom_id res chain seq x y z
N MET A 1 -5.58 -0.98 -27.76
CA MET A 1 -4.90 -0.15 -26.73
C MET A 1 -3.93 -0.96 -25.87
N MET A 2 -4.31 -2.16 -25.40
CA MET A 2 -3.43 -3.05 -24.61
C MET A 2 -2.15 -3.52 -25.33
N GLY A 3 -2.19 -3.74 -26.64
CA GLY A 3 -1.00 -4.18 -27.40
C GLY A 3 0.14 -3.17 -27.39
N TRP A 4 -0.16 -1.88 -27.52
CA TRP A 4 0.85 -0.80 -27.54
C TRP A 4 1.50 -0.58 -26.17
N LEU A 5 0.72 -0.71 -25.08
CA LEU A 5 1.24 -0.65 -23.70
C LEU A 5 2.22 -1.79 -23.43
N ARG A 6 1.92 -3.00 -23.91
CA ARG A 6 2.75 -4.20 -23.72
C ARG A 6 4.12 -4.08 -24.42
N THR A 7 4.18 -3.39 -25.57
CA THR A 7 5.45 -3.17 -26.30
C THR A 7 6.32 -2.06 -25.71
N ARG A 8 5.72 -1.07 -25.02
CA ARG A 8 6.43 0.10 -24.47
C ARG A 8 6.72 0.00 -22.98
N LEU A 9 6.11 -0.95 -22.28
CA LEU A 9 6.44 -1.33 -20.90
C LEU A 9 6.89 -2.79 -20.89
N PRO A 10 8.11 -3.11 -21.36
CA PRO A 10 8.73 -4.42 -21.13
C PRO A 10 9.23 -4.50 -19.68
N VAL A 11 8.47 -3.94 -18.73
CA VAL A 11 8.73 -4.15 -17.32
C VAL A 11 8.00 -5.44 -17.00
N PRO A 12 8.72 -6.49 -16.62
CA PRO A 12 8.13 -7.72 -16.12
C PRO A 12 7.00 -7.31 -15.15
N MET A 13 5.74 -7.65 -15.46
CA MET A 13 4.61 -7.26 -14.61
C MET A 13 4.88 -7.76 -13.19
N ALA A 14 4.83 -6.87 -12.20
CA ALA A 14 5.06 -7.18 -10.79
C ALA A 14 4.49 -8.57 -10.42
N ALA A 15 5.27 -9.34 -9.65
CA ALA A 15 4.98 -10.74 -9.37
C ALA A 15 3.50 -10.93 -8.98
N PRO A 16 2.83 -12.01 -9.43
CA PRO A 16 1.43 -12.25 -9.12
C PRO A 16 1.17 -12.13 -7.61
N GLU A 17 0.43 -11.08 -7.24
CA GLU A 17 0.34 -10.66 -5.86
C GLU A 17 -0.48 -11.66 -5.04
N THR A 18 0.14 -12.25 -4.02
CA THR A 18 -0.51 -13.20 -3.11
C THR A 18 -1.72 -12.57 -2.42
N ALA A 19 -2.70 -13.39 -2.01
CA ALA A 19 -3.88 -12.91 -1.31
C ALA A 19 -3.53 -12.13 -0.02
N ALA A 20 -2.46 -12.52 0.66
CA ALA A 20 -1.96 -11.85 1.86
C ALA A 20 -1.38 -10.45 1.55
N LEU A 21 -0.54 -10.31 0.51
CA LEU A 21 0.01 -9.02 0.06
C LEU A 21 -1.10 -8.08 -0.40
N ARG A 22 -2.10 -8.60 -1.13
CA ARG A 22 -3.26 -7.83 -1.56
C ARG A 22 -4.12 -7.35 -0.40
N ALA A 23 -4.30 -8.18 0.64
CA ALA A 23 -4.99 -7.77 1.86
C ALA A 23 -4.21 -6.71 2.64
N ALA A 24 -2.87 -6.83 2.72
CA ALA A 24 -2.01 -5.83 3.34
C ALA A 24 -2.05 -4.49 2.60
N ARG A 25 -2.00 -4.50 1.26
CA ARG A 25 -2.17 -3.28 0.44
C ARG A 25 -3.51 -2.59 0.72
N ARG A 26 -4.60 -3.34 0.74
CA ARG A 26 -5.95 -2.78 1.01
C ARG A 26 -6.04 -2.16 2.41
N ARG A 27 -5.44 -2.80 3.43
CA ARG A 27 -5.35 -2.23 4.77
C ARG A 27 -4.56 -0.92 4.79
N LEU A 28 -3.44 -0.87 4.07
CA LEU A 28 -2.62 0.34 3.95
C LEU A 28 -3.38 1.48 3.26
N ILE A 29 -4.06 1.20 2.15
CA ILE A 29 -4.91 2.17 1.44
C ILE A 29 -6.02 2.69 2.36
N ALA A 30 -6.71 1.79 3.06
CA ALA A 30 -7.76 2.18 3.99
C ALA A 30 -7.23 3.08 5.12
N ALA A 31 -6.07 2.74 5.70
CA ALA A 31 -5.44 3.55 6.75
C ALA A 31 -5.02 4.93 6.23
N LEU A 32 -4.44 5.02 5.03
CA LEU A 32 -4.10 6.29 4.39
C LEU A 32 -5.33 7.14 4.10
N MET A 33 -6.42 6.53 3.64
CA MET A 33 -7.69 7.23 3.40
C MET A 33 -8.28 7.76 4.71
N LEU A 34 -8.26 6.95 5.78
CA LEU A 34 -8.71 7.39 7.10
C LEU A 34 -7.85 8.54 7.64
N LEU A 35 -6.53 8.45 7.48
CA LEU A 35 -5.61 9.51 7.87
C LEU A 35 -5.88 10.80 7.09
N ALA A 36 -6.10 10.70 5.77
CA ALA A 36 -6.44 11.83 4.91
C ALA A 36 -7.79 12.47 5.26
N MET A 37 -8.80 11.64 5.60
CA MET A 37 -10.08 12.16 6.09
C MET A 37 -9.93 12.86 7.44
N LEU A 38 -9.16 12.27 8.36
CA LEU A 38 -8.94 12.84 9.69
C LEU A 38 -8.18 14.18 9.61
N THR A 39 -7.22 14.32 8.70
CA THR A 39 -6.55 15.60 8.45
C THR A 39 -7.46 16.62 7.80
N LEU A 40 -8.24 16.22 6.79
CA LEU A 40 -9.18 17.11 6.10
C LEU A 40 -10.25 17.66 7.03
N PHE A 41 -10.77 16.80 7.93
CA PHE A 41 -11.82 17.12 8.88
C PHE A 41 -11.28 17.27 10.31
N TRP A 42 -10.06 17.80 10.46
CA TRP A 42 -9.40 17.88 11.76
C TRP A 42 -10.22 18.65 12.80
N ASN A 43 -10.69 19.86 12.47
CA ASN A 43 -11.45 20.69 13.40
C ASN A 43 -12.73 20.01 13.92
N PRO A 44 -13.63 19.49 13.07
CA PRO A 44 -14.81 18.77 13.56
C PRO A 44 -14.46 17.45 14.28
N ALA A 45 -13.40 16.74 13.86
CA ALA A 45 -12.96 15.54 14.55
C ALA A 45 -12.41 15.86 15.95
N ALA A 46 -11.61 16.92 16.09
CA ALA A 46 -11.07 17.39 17.35
C ALA A 46 -12.16 17.95 18.27
N SER A 47 -13.20 18.60 17.73
CA SER A 47 -14.33 19.05 18.55
C SER A 47 -15.19 17.90 19.08
N LEU A 48 -15.32 16.81 18.32
CA LEU A 48 -16.10 15.63 18.72
C LEU A 48 -15.34 14.70 19.68
N LEU A 49 -14.04 14.49 19.42
CA LEU A 49 -13.21 13.52 20.16
C LEU A 49 -12.29 14.15 21.20
N GLY A 50 -12.18 15.48 21.22
CA GLY A 50 -11.24 16.20 22.09
C GLY A 50 -9.80 15.73 21.88
N GLY A 51 -9.08 15.51 23.00
CA GLY A 51 -7.71 14.98 22.98
C GLY A 51 -7.58 13.59 22.35
N GLY A 52 -8.67 12.83 22.24
CA GLY A 52 -8.70 11.54 21.56
C GLY A 52 -8.40 11.63 20.06
N ALA A 53 -8.71 12.75 19.40
CA ALA A 53 -8.42 12.95 17.98
C ALA A 53 -6.92 12.88 17.68
N PHE A 54 -6.09 13.44 18.58
CA PHE A 54 -4.64 13.41 18.45
C PHE A 54 -4.06 12.02 18.67
N ALA A 55 -4.58 11.29 19.67
CA ALA A 55 -4.19 9.90 19.89
C ALA A 55 -4.54 9.02 18.67
N LEU A 56 -5.75 9.17 18.12
CA LEU A 56 -6.18 8.45 16.92
C LEU A 56 -5.28 8.77 15.72
N PHE A 57 -4.95 10.06 15.52
CA PHE A 57 -4.04 10.49 14.47
C PHE A 57 -2.67 9.82 14.59
N LEU A 58 -2.06 9.86 15.78
CA LEU A 58 -0.77 9.23 16.03
C LEU A 58 -0.81 7.72 15.76
N VAL A 59 -1.85 7.02 16.22
CA VAL A 59 -2.01 5.58 15.98
C VAL A 59 -2.11 5.29 14.48
N LEU A 60 -2.88 6.08 13.71
CA LEU A 60 -3.00 5.91 12.27
C LEU A 60 -1.66 6.15 11.56
N VAL A 61 -0.90 7.17 11.95
CA VAL A 61 0.43 7.45 11.38
C VAL A 61 1.39 6.28 11.66
N VAL A 62 1.48 5.85 12.92
CA VAL A 62 2.34 4.75 13.34
C VAL A 62 1.97 3.46 12.63
N PHE A 63 0.68 3.11 12.61
CA PHE A 63 0.19 1.93 11.90
C PHE A 63 0.53 1.99 10.41
N THR A 64 0.30 3.12 9.76
CA THR A 64 0.59 3.30 8.33
C THR A 64 2.09 3.14 8.03
N ALA A 65 2.95 3.71 8.87
CA ALA A 65 4.40 3.61 8.72
C ALA A 65 4.87 2.15 8.83
N PHE A 66 4.46 1.44 9.88
CA PHE A 66 4.83 0.04 10.07
C PHE A 66 4.24 -0.86 8.99
N GLN A 67 2.92 -0.78 8.75
CA GLN A 67 2.25 -1.61 7.76
C GLN A 67 2.78 -1.34 6.34
N GLY A 68 3.13 -0.09 6.04
CA GLY A 68 3.76 0.32 4.80
C GLY A 68 5.15 -0.27 4.63
N ALA A 69 6.01 -0.15 5.64
CA ALA A 69 7.37 -0.71 5.61
C ALA A 69 7.36 -2.24 5.42
N PHE A 70 6.50 -2.95 6.18
CA PHE A 70 6.34 -4.40 6.02
C PHE A 70 5.81 -4.79 4.64
N TRP A 71 4.83 -4.06 4.12
CA TRP A 71 4.28 -4.34 2.80
C TRP A 71 5.29 -4.09 1.69
N ILE A 72 6.05 -2.99 1.72
CA ILE A 72 7.09 -2.68 0.73
C ILE A 72 8.18 -3.75 0.76
N SER A 73 8.66 -4.13 1.95
CA SER A 73 9.69 -5.17 2.08
C SER A 73 9.22 -6.52 1.53
N ALA A 74 8.02 -6.95 1.92
CA ALA A 74 7.45 -8.21 1.44
C ALA A 74 7.14 -8.19 -0.07
N LYS A 75 6.74 -7.04 -0.60
CA LYS A 75 6.54 -6.86 -2.03
C LYS A 75 7.86 -6.93 -2.79
N ASN A 76 8.89 -6.21 -2.35
CA ASN A 76 10.20 -6.24 -2.98
C ASN A 76 10.79 -7.65 -2.99
N ALA A 77 10.67 -8.40 -1.89
CA ALA A 77 11.13 -9.79 -1.84
C ALA A 77 10.37 -10.70 -2.83
N ALA A 78 9.06 -10.48 -3.02
CA ALA A 78 8.27 -11.22 -4.00
C ALA A 78 8.64 -10.84 -5.44
N ASP A 79 8.86 -9.55 -5.71
CA ASP A 79 9.30 -9.05 -7.00
C ASP A 79 10.71 -9.55 -7.34
N ASP A 80 11.64 -9.56 -6.37
CA ASP A 80 13.00 -10.09 -6.54
C ASP A 80 13.00 -11.61 -6.78
N ALA A 81 12.20 -12.37 -6.03
CA ALA A 81 12.07 -13.82 -6.23
C ALA A 81 11.52 -14.14 -7.62
N TRP A 82 10.49 -13.40 -8.04
CA TRP A 82 9.94 -13.56 -9.38
C TRP A 82 10.96 -13.14 -10.43
N LEU A 83 11.71 -12.04 -10.24
CA LEU A 83 12.84 -11.55 -11.04
C LEU A 83 14.11 -12.42 -10.97
N LEU A 84 14.14 -13.48 -10.18
CA LEU A 84 15.22 -14.48 -10.20
C LEU A 84 14.74 -15.82 -10.76
N SER A 85 13.43 -16.09 -10.72
CA SER A 85 12.83 -17.34 -11.22
C SER A 85 12.95 -17.53 -12.74
N GLY A 86 13.05 -16.44 -13.51
CA GLY A 86 13.08 -16.44 -14.97
C GLY A 86 11.71 -16.61 -15.64
N GLU A 87 10.64 -16.79 -14.86
CA GLU A 87 9.27 -17.08 -15.34
C GLU A 87 8.73 -16.00 -16.30
N TRP A 88 9.22 -14.75 -16.17
CA TRP A 88 8.87 -13.66 -17.08
C TRP A 88 9.48 -13.76 -18.49
N ARG A 89 10.44 -14.66 -18.75
CA ARG A 89 11.04 -14.84 -20.08
C ARG A 89 10.17 -15.69 -21.01
N ASP A 90 9.20 -16.42 -20.45
CA ASP A 90 8.35 -17.38 -21.16
C ASP A 90 6.92 -16.82 -21.43
N GLU A 91 6.63 -15.58 -21.03
CA GLU A 91 5.35 -14.84 -21.24
C GLU A 91 5.41 -13.79 -22.37
#